data_AF-A0A3G1AZC4-F1
#
_entry.id   AF-A0A3G1AZC4-F1
#
_cell.length_a   1.000
_cell.length_b   1.000
_cell.length_c   1.000
_cell.angle_alpha   90.00
_cell.angle_beta   90.00
_cell.angle_gamma   90.00
#
_symmetry.space_group_name_H-M   'P 1'
#
loop_
_entity.id
_entity.type
_entity.pdbx_description
1 polymer ?
#
loop_
_entity_poly.entity_id
_entity_poly.type
_entity_poly.pdbx_seq_one_letter_code
_entity_poly.pdbx_strand_id
1 'polypeptide(L)' 'MKILYLLFAVLLFLFQAAPGSADPLYPDTVACRNQGNFCRAGACPPTFTISGQCHGGLLNCCAK' A
#
# COMPACT_ATOMS: atom_id res chain seq x y z
N MET A 1 -40.40 12.24 -6.58
CA MET A 1 -39.86 10.93 -6.16
C MET A 1 -38.87 10.33 -7.15
N LYS A 2 -39.21 10.18 -8.44
CA LYS A 2 -38.38 9.45 -9.43
C LYS A 2 -37.02 10.11 -9.77
N ILE A 3 -36.96 11.46 -9.69
CA ILE A 3 -35.76 12.25 -9.99
C ILE A 3 -34.65 12.06 -8.95
N LEU A 4 -35.00 11.86 -7.67
CA LEU A 4 -34.02 11.59 -6.60
C LEU A 4 -33.25 10.30 -6.86
N TYR A 5 -33.92 9.26 -7.36
CA TYR A 5 -33.28 8.00 -7.71
C TYR A 5 -32.32 8.13 -8.89
N LEU A 6 -32.67 8.95 -9.88
CA LEU A 6 -31.79 9.23 -11.02
C LEU A 6 -30.52 9.99 -10.59
N LEU A 7 -30.67 11.00 -9.74
CA LEU A 7 -29.52 11.73 -9.17
C LEU A 7 -28.61 10.81 -8.36
N PHE A 8 -29.18 9.91 -7.56
CA PHE A 8 -28.42 8.95 -6.79
C PHE A 8 -27.67 7.94 -7.68
N ALA A 9 -28.30 7.45 -8.75
CA ALA A 9 -27.65 6.58 -9.71
C ALA A 9 -26.47 7.26 -10.41
N VAL A 10 -26.62 8.52 -10.81
CA VAL A 10 -25.54 9.32 -11.42
C VAL A 10 -24.39 9.53 -10.45
N LEU A 11 -24.67 9.84 -9.19
CA LEU A 11 -23.64 9.98 -8.15
C LEU A 11 -22.86 8.68 -7.96
N LEU A 12 -23.54 7.54 -7.80
CA LEU A 12 -22.86 6.26 -7.68
C LEU A 12 -21.99 5.95 -8.91
N PHE A 13 -22.47 6.26 -10.11
CA PHE A 13 -21.74 6.04 -11.36
C PHE A 13 -20.46 6.90 -11.43
N LEU A 14 -20.54 8.17 -11.00
CA LEU A 14 -19.40 9.10 -10.96
C LEU A 14 -18.36 8.71 -9.89
N PHE A 15 -18.79 8.07 -8.80
CA PHE A 15 -17.91 7.61 -7.73
C PHE A 15 -17.39 6.17 -7.92
N GLN A 16 -17.65 5.52 -9.07
CA GLN A 16 -17.10 4.19 -9.40
C GLN A 16 -15.65 4.27 -9.92
N ALA A 17 -14.79 4.99 -9.22
CA ALA A 17 -13.36 5.01 -9.49
C ALA A 17 -12.62 5.69 -8.33
N ALA A 18 -12.86 5.25 -7.09
CA ALA A 18 -11.77 5.31 -6.14
C ALA A 18 -10.88 4.11 -6.48
N PRO A 19 -9.80 4.25 -7.28
CA PRO A 19 -8.82 3.19 -7.34
C PRO A 19 -8.42 2.98 -5.88
N GLY A 20 -8.75 1.81 -5.31
CA GLY A 20 -8.08 1.35 -4.12
C GLY A 20 -6.62 1.47 -4.50
N SER A 21 -5.90 2.38 -3.83
CA SER A 21 -4.52 2.72 -4.14
C SER A 21 -3.74 1.41 -4.16
N ALA A 22 -3.59 0.85 -5.35
CA ALA A 22 -2.71 -0.26 -5.58
C ALA A 22 -1.35 0.39 -5.46
N ASP A 23 -0.84 0.43 -4.22
CA ASP A 23 0.54 0.78 -3.95
C ASP A 23 1.38 0.10 -5.03
N PRO A 24 2.28 0.82 -5.70
CA PRO A 24 3.10 0.22 -6.74
C PRO A 24 3.68 -1.06 -6.16
N LEU A 25 3.43 -2.20 -6.82
CA LEU A 25 3.81 -3.50 -6.29
C LEU A 25 5.32 -3.65 -6.47
N TYR A 26 6.08 -3.03 -5.56
CA TYR A 26 7.53 -3.04 -5.54
C TYR A 26 8.00 -4.47 -5.22
N PRO A 27 8.75 -5.14 -6.13
CA PRO A 27 9.15 -6.53 -5.94
C PRO A 27 9.94 -6.77 -4.64
N ASP A 28 10.75 -5.79 -4.25
CA ASP A 28 11.51 -5.77 -2.99
C ASP A 28 10.60 -5.63 -1.76
N THR A 29 9.57 -4.79 -1.82
CA THR A 29 8.55 -4.70 -0.76
C THR A 29 7.78 -6.01 -0.58
N VAL A 30 7.39 -6.66 -1.68
CA VAL A 30 6.70 -7.95 -1.64
C VAL A 30 7.62 -9.04 -1.09
N ALA A 31 8.87 -9.10 -1.55
CA ALA A 31 9.85 -10.07 -1.06
C ALA A 31 10.10 -9.89 0.45
N CYS A 32 10.24 -8.66 0.92
CA CYS A 32 10.38 -8.34 2.35
C CYS A 32 9.17 -8.83 3.15
N ARG A 33 7.96 -8.47 2.73
CA ARG A 33 6.72 -8.86 3.43
C ARG A 33 6.50 -10.38 3.43
N ASN A 34 6.83 -11.07 2.34
CA ASN A 34 6.70 -12.52 2.23
C ASN A 34 7.58 -13.30 3.23
N GLN A 35 8.67 -12.67 3.68
CA GLN A 35 9.56 -13.24 4.72
C GLN A 35 9.06 -12.95 6.14
N GLY A 36 7.91 -12.29 6.31
CA GLY A 36 7.40 -11.85 7.62
C GLY A 36 8.09 -10.58 8.15
N ASN A 37 8.88 -9.91 7.32
CA ASN A 37 9.58 -8.67 7.65
C ASN A 37 8.71 -7.45 7.33
N PHE A 38 9.16 -6.27 7.75
CA PHE A 38 8.45 -5.01 7.49
C PHE A 38 9.35 -3.94 6.90
N CYS A 39 8.77 -3.06 6.09
CA CYS A 39 9.45 -1.93 5.50
C CYS A 39 9.35 -0.71 6.41
N ARG A 40 10.48 -0.03 6.65
CA ARG A 40 10.54 1.16 7.51
C ARG A 40 11.42 2.26 6.90
N ALA A 41 11.00 3.50 7.08
CA ALA A 41 11.83 4.66 6.76
C ALA A 41 12.90 4.85 7.85
N GLY A 42 14.17 4.95 7.44
CA GLY A 42 15.30 5.12 8.36
C GLY A 42 15.75 3.82 9.02
N ALA A 43 16.32 3.92 10.23
CA ALA A 43 16.89 2.79 10.94
C ALA A 43 15.84 1.80 11.44
N CYS A 44 16.18 0.50 11.39
CA CYS A 44 15.39 -0.55 12.01
C CYS A 44 15.40 -0.43 13.54
N PRO A 45 14.34 -0.87 14.25
CA PRO A 45 14.36 -0.93 15.71
C PRO A 45 15.54 -1.78 16.20
N PRO A 46 16.02 -1.58 17.45
CA PRO A 46 17.25 -2.21 17.94
C PRO A 46 17.22 -3.75 17.98
N THR A 47 16.03 -4.37 17.93
CA THR A 47 15.87 -5.83 17.87
C THR A 47 15.74 -6.36 16.45
N PHE A 48 15.92 -5.52 15.43
CA PHE A 48 15.77 -5.88 14.03
C PHE A 48 16.98 -5.37 13.25
N THR A 49 17.43 -6.16 12.27
CA THR A 49 18.53 -5.85 11.37
C THR A 49 18.01 -5.49 9.98
N ILE A 50 18.78 -4.70 9.24
CA ILE A 50 18.48 -4.38 7.85
C ILE A 50 18.84 -5.61 7.02
N SER A 51 17.82 -6.27 6.47
CA SER A 51 18.00 -7.44 5.58
C SER A 51 17.97 -7.06 4.09
N GLY A 52 17.49 -5.86 3.77
CA GLY A 52 17.40 -5.38 2.39
C GLY A 52 16.69 -4.04 2.29
N GLN A 53 16.18 -3.74 1.10
CA GLN A 53 15.47 -2.51 0.77
C GLN A 53 13.99 -2.77 0.46
N CYS A 54 13.19 -1.71 0.50
CA CYS A 54 11.78 -1.69 0.16
C CYS A 54 11.44 -0.43 -0.65
N HIS A 55 10.34 -0.48 -1.39
CA HIS A 55 9.85 0.60 -2.26
C HIS A 55 10.90 1.07 -3.27
N GLY A 56 11.69 0.16 -3.84
CA GLY A 56 12.73 0.50 -4.80
C GLY A 56 13.92 1.25 -4.18
N GLY A 57 14.21 0.99 -2.90
CA GLY A 57 15.34 1.62 -2.19
C GLY A 57 15.00 2.83 -1.33
N LEU A 58 13.73 3.23 -1.28
CA LEU A 58 13.26 4.33 -0.42
C LEU A 58 13.19 3.95 1.06
N LEU A 59 12.90 2.68 1.36
CA LEU A 59 12.73 2.16 2.71
C LEU A 59 13.69 0.99 2.96
N ASN A 60 13.92 0.67 4.24
CA ASN A 60 14.69 -0.49 4.65
C ASN A 60 13.77 -1.65 5.01
N CYS A 61 14.12 -2.87 4.61
CA CYS A 61 13.49 -4.08 5.09
C CYS A 61 14.10 -4.48 6.43
N CYS A 62 13.29 -4.50 7.48
CA CYS A 62 13.70 -4.84 8.83
C CYS A 62 13.30 -6.28 9.16
N ALA A 63 14.31 -7.13 9.38
CA ALA A 63 14.15 -8.52 9.80
C ALA A 63 14.59 -8.70 11.25
N LYS A 64 13.97 -9.63 11.98
CA LYS A 64 14.33 -9.90 13.37
C LYS A 64 15.65 -10.66 13.45
#